data_AF-A0A1A8B4P8-F1
#
_entry.id   AF-A0A1A8B4P8-F1
#
_cell.length_a   1.000
_cell.length_b   1.000
_cell.length_c   1.000
_cell.angle_alpha   90.00
_cell.angle_beta   90.00
_cell.angle_gamma   90.00
#
_symmetry.space_group_name_H-M   'P 1'
#
loop_
_entity.id
_entity.type
_entity.pdbx_description
1 polymer ?
#
loop_
_entity_poly.entity_id
_entity_poly.type
_entity_poly.pdbx_seq_one_letter_code
_entity_poly.pdbx_strand_id
1 'polypeptide(L)'
;MGENMSKRLRLISADSDMEERAFPNPYPDWDQGGLGLSPEADSDYGKEPLDAEGKISPRFQTKVQSKIKDLLQQMEEGLKTADPHDFSTYTGWTGIALLYLQLHRVSQEAAHLQRALDYVKRAMRTLNGRKVTFLCGDAGPLAVCAVVHHKLNNTADSQDCLSR
;
A
#
# COMPACT_ATOMS: atom_id res chain seq x y z
N MET A 1 48.44 -33.20 -4.31
CA MET A 1 47.26 -34.00 -3.90
C MET A 1 46.55 -33.22 -2.81
N GLY A 2 45.59 -32.38 -3.20
CA GLY A 2 44.91 -31.44 -2.32
C GLY A 2 43.40 -31.60 -2.44
N GLU A 3 42.91 -32.79 -2.10
CA GLU A 3 41.48 -33.04 -1.99
C GLU A 3 41.15 -33.26 -0.51
N ASN A 4 40.65 -32.22 0.14
CA ASN A 4 39.80 -32.34 1.33
C ASN A 4 39.12 -30.99 1.59
N MET A 5 38.30 -30.53 0.63
CA MET A 5 37.23 -29.60 0.96
C MET A 5 36.10 -30.41 1.61
N SER A 6 35.79 -30.05 2.86
CA SER A 6 34.74 -30.66 3.67
C SER A 6 33.40 -30.65 2.92
N LYS A 7 32.80 -31.83 2.74
CA LYS A 7 31.49 -32.03 2.08
C LYS A 7 30.35 -31.26 2.75
N ARG A 8 30.57 -30.69 3.94
CA ARG A 8 29.61 -29.89 4.69
C ARG A 8 29.45 -28.45 4.18
N LEU A 9 30.26 -28.04 3.20
CA LEU A 9 30.26 -26.69 2.61
C LEU A 9 29.70 -26.65 1.18
N ARG A 10 29.26 -27.78 0.63
CA ARG A 10 28.43 -27.76 -0.58
C ARG A 10 26.98 -27.65 -0.15
N LEU A 11 26.33 -26.57 -0.55
CA LEU A 11 24.88 -26.40 -0.51
C LEU A 11 24.27 -25.94 0.84
N ILE A 12 24.83 -24.91 1.48
CA ILE A 12 23.91 -23.86 1.96
C ILE A 12 23.60 -23.07 0.69
N SER A 13 22.69 -23.62 -0.12
CA SER A 13 22.24 -23.00 -1.36
C SER A 13 21.58 -21.68 -0.96
N ALA A 14 21.94 -20.57 -1.60
CA ALA A 14 21.21 -19.31 -1.39
C ALA A 14 19.68 -19.48 -1.56
N ASP A 15 19.25 -20.52 -2.30
CA ASP A 15 17.85 -20.94 -2.44
C ASP A 15 17.21 -21.43 -1.13
N SER A 16 17.93 -22.13 -0.24
CA SER A 16 17.36 -22.61 1.03
C SER A 16 17.03 -21.46 1.99
N ASP A 17 17.88 -20.43 2.00
CA ASP A 17 17.66 -19.23 2.83
C ASP A 17 16.50 -18.36 2.30
N MET A 18 16.22 -18.43 0.98
CA MET A 18 15.07 -17.75 0.37
C MET A 18 13.75 -18.47 0.65
N GLU A 19 13.76 -19.81 0.63
CA GLU A 19 12.60 -20.63 0.97
C GLU A 19 12.15 -20.44 2.43
N GLU A 20 13.06 -20.11 3.35
CA GLU A 20 12.72 -19.79 4.76
C GLU A 20 11.98 -18.44 4.93
N ARG A 21 12.09 -17.52 3.97
CA ARG A 21 11.48 -16.18 4.05
C ARG A 21 10.19 -16.03 3.23
N ALA A 22 9.73 -17.11 2.61
CA ALA A 22 8.55 -17.13 1.77
C ALA A 22 7.63 -18.31 2.12
N PHE A 23 6.33 -18.11 1.96
CA PHE A 23 5.39 -19.24 1.98
C PHE A 23 5.42 -19.93 0.61
N PRO A 24 5.34 -21.28 0.57
CA PRO A 24 5.13 -21.99 -0.70
C PRO A 24 3.87 -21.43 -1.38
N ASN A 25 4.01 -20.99 -2.63
CA ASN A 25 2.91 -20.39 -3.38
C ASN A 25 1.81 -21.44 -3.63
N PRO A 26 0.60 -21.30 -3.06
CA PRO A 26 -0.48 -22.27 -3.24
C PRO A 26 -1.23 -22.06 -4.57
N TYR A 27 -0.96 -20.97 -5.29
CA TYR A 27 -1.70 -20.60 -6.49
C TYR A 27 -1.07 -21.23 -7.73
N PRO A 28 -1.87 -21.80 -8.65
CA PRO A 28 -1.37 -22.30 -9.93
C PRO A 28 -0.83 -21.15 -10.79
N ASP A 29 0.09 -21.48 -11.69
CA ASP A 29 0.58 -20.55 -12.71
C ASP A 29 -0.54 -20.13 -13.66
N TRP A 30 -0.35 -18.99 -14.32
CA TRP A 30 -1.33 -18.44 -15.24
C TRP A 30 -1.34 -19.20 -16.58
N ASP A 31 -2.41 -19.93 -16.85
CA ASP A 31 -2.63 -20.62 -18.14
C ASP A 31 -3.68 -19.87 -18.98
N GLN A 32 -3.21 -19.08 -19.94
CA GLN A 32 -4.05 -18.32 -20.89
C GLN A 32 -4.91 -19.21 -21.83
N GLY A 33 -4.75 -20.54 -21.76
CA GLY A 33 -5.24 -21.51 -22.75
C GLY A 33 -6.25 -22.54 -22.24
N GLY A 34 -6.85 -22.36 -21.06
CA GLY A 34 -7.77 -23.34 -20.50
C GLY A 34 -8.94 -22.72 -19.75
N LEU A 35 -10.01 -22.37 -20.48
CA LEU A 35 -11.39 -22.49 -19.98
C LEU A 35 -11.74 -23.99 -19.76
N GLY A 36 -10.80 -24.74 -19.19
CA GLY A 36 -10.84 -26.16 -18.94
C GLY A 36 -11.65 -26.41 -17.68
N LEU A 37 -12.95 -26.45 -17.89
CA LEU A 37 -13.96 -27.13 -17.08
C LEU A 37 -13.33 -28.26 -16.22
N SER A 38 -13.10 -27.98 -14.94
CA SER A 38 -13.28 -28.98 -13.89
C SER A 38 -14.55 -28.59 -13.14
N PRO A 39 -15.69 -29.25 -13.39
CA PRO A 39 -16.98 -28.87 -12.81
C PRO A 39 -17.12 -29.15 -11.30
N GLU A 40 -16.08 -29.55 -10.58
CA GLU A 40 -16.24 -30.26 -9.30
C GLU A 40 -15.40 -29.74 -8.13
N ALA A 41 -14.89 -28.50 -8.18
CA ALA A 41 -14.34 -27.87 -6.98
C ALA A 41 -15.29 -26.77 -6.51
N ASP A 42 -16.11 -27.12 -5.53
CA ASP A 42 -17.00 -26.23 -4.75
C ASP A 42 -16.18 -25.28 -3.85
N SER A 43 -15.28 -24.54 -4.49
CA SER A 43 -14.28 -23.70 -3.84
C SER A 43 -14.27 -22.34 -4.53
N ASP A 44 -14.17 -21.27 -3.74
CA ASP A 44 -14.13 -19.88 -4.20
C ASP A 44 -12.99 -19.59 -5.22
N TYR A 45 -12.10 -20.56 -5.43
CA TYR A 45 -10.93 -20.53 -6.30
C TYR A 45 -11.24 -20.68 -7.81
N GLY A 46 -12.46 -21.08 -8.19
CA GLY A 46 -12.82 -21.33 -9.60
C GLY A 46 -13.39 -20.15 -10.38
N LYS A 47 -13.40 -18.92 -9.86
CA LYS A 47 -13.89 -17.74 -10.60
C LYS A 47 -12.75 -16.78 -10.89
N GLU A 48 -12.46 -16.61 -12.18
CA GLU A 48 -11.37 -15.78 -12.66
C GLU A 48 -11.48 -14.35 -12.08
N PRO A 49 -10.38 -13.81 -11.52
CA PRO A 49 -10.33 -12.42 -11.06
C PRO A 49 -10.56 -11.41 -12.18
N LEU A 50 -10.34 -11.83 -13.43
CA LEU A 50 -10.51 -11.04 -14.64
C LEU A 50 -11.68 -11.59 -15.47
N ASP A 51 -12.34 -10.71 -16.22
CA ASP A 51 -13.29 -11.09 -17.27
C ASP A 51 -12.58 -11.32 -18.61
N ALA A 52 -13.35 -11.68 -19.64
CA ALA A 52 -12.84 -11.97 -20.98
C ALA A 52 -12.14 -10.75 -21.64
N GLU A 53 -12.45 -9.54 -21.17
CA GLU A 53 -11.84 -8.29 -21.61
C GLU A 53 -10.61 -7.90 -20.79
N GLY A 54 -10.19 -8.72 -19.83
CA GLY A 54 -9.05 -8.48 -18.94
C GLY A 54 -9.34 -7.44 -17.86
N LYS A 55 -10.60 -7.09 -17.60
CA LYS A 55 -11.00 -6.21 -16.50
C LYS A 55 -11.30 -7.02 -15.25
N ILE A 56 -11.23 -6.36 -14.09
CA ILE A 56 -11.53 -7.03 -12.82
C ILE A 56 -13.00 -7.44 -12.77
N SER A 57 -13.26 -8.72 -12.48
CA SER A 57 -14.63 -9.24 -12.40
C SER A 57 -15.41 -8.56 -11.25
N PRO A 58 -16.70 -8.26 -11.41
CA PRO A 58 -17.49 -7.55 -10.39
C PRO A 58 -17.50 -8.26 -9.02
N ARG A 59 -17.47 -9.59 -9.02
CA ARG A 59 -17.38 -10.41 -7.81
C ARG A 59 -16.06 -10.16 -7.08
N PHE A 60 -14.94 -10.20 -7.80
CA PHE A 60 -13.62 -9.98 -7.21
C PHE A 60 -13.47 -8.53 -6.74
N GLN A 61 -13.96 -7.57 -7.52
CA GLN A 61 -14.00 -6.17 -7.13
C GLN A 61 -14.76 -5.97 -5.81
N THR A 62 -15.93 -6.59 -5.66
CA THR A 62 -16.72 -6.52 -4.41
C THR A 62 -15.95 -7.11 -3.22
N LYS A 63 -15.28 -8.26 -3.42
CA LYS A 63 -14.44 -8.90 -2.39
C LYS A 63 -13.29 -7.98 -1.94
N VAL A 64 -12.58 -7.38 -2.90
CA VAL A 64 -11.49 -6.43 -2.62
C VAL A 64 -12.01 -5.19 -1.89
N GLN A 65 -13.11 -4.60 -2.36
CA GLN A 65 -13.71 -3.42 -1.73
C GLN A 65 -14.17 -3.68 -0.29
N SER A 66 -14.78 -4.85 -0.03
CA SER A 66 -15.15 -5.25 1.33
C SER A 66 -13.91 -5.32 2.22
N LYS A 67 -12.85 -5.97 1.74
CA LYS A 67 -11.64 -6.14 2.53
C LYS A 67 -10.91 -4.82 2.80
N ILE A 68 -10.93 -3.88 1.83
CA ILE A 68 -10.42 -2.51 2.03
C ILE A 68 -11.15 -1.85 3.20
N LYS A 69 -12.48 -1.91 3.25
CA LYS A 69 -13.26 -1.29 4.34
C LYS A 69 -12.91 -1.90 5.71
N ASP A 70 -12.82 -3.22 5.79
CA ASP A 70 -12.48 -3.92 7.04
C ASP A 70 -11.09 -3.52 7.55
N LEU A 71 -10.09 -3.51 6.64
CA LEU A 71 -8.71 -3.16 7.01
C LEU A 71 -8.55 -1.67 7.32
N LEU A 72 -9.30 -0.78 6.67
CA LEU A 72 -9.32 0.63 7.02
C LEU A 72 -9.86 0.86 8.43
N GLN A 73 -10.91 0.14 8.85
CA GLN A 73 -11.41 0.21 10.22
C GLN A 73 -10.34 -0.24 11.23
N GLN A 74 -9.66 -1.35 10.97
CA GLN A 74 -8.59 -1.86 11.83
C GLN A 74 -7.41 -0.90 11.89
N MET A 75 -7.02 -0.32 10.75
CA MET A 75 -5.98 0.70 10.68
C MET A 75 -6.34 1.92 11.54
N GLU A 76 -7.55 2.48 11.39
CA GLU A 76 -8.01 3.63 12.18
C GLU A 76 -7.96 3.37 13.68
N GLU A 77 -8.32 2.17 14.12
CA GLU A 77 -8.21 1.77 15.52
C GLU A 77 -6.74 1.71 15.97
N GLY A 78 -5.88 1.07 15.18
CA GLY A 78 -4.45 0.95 15.46
C GLY A 78 -3.72 2.29 15.48
N LEU A 79 -4.15 3.27 14.69
CA LEU A 79 -3.54 4.61 14.67
C LEU A 79 -3.70 5.35 15.99
N LYS A 80 -4.63 4.98 16.88
CA LYS A 80 -4.78 5.61 18.19
C LYS A 80 -3.55 5.43 19.09
N THR A 81 -2.74 4.40 18.85
CA THR A 81 -1.53 4.10 19.61
C THR A 81 -0.24 4.35 18.82
N ALA A 82 -0.34 4.85 17.58
CA ALA A 82 0.81 5.16 16.75
C ALA A 82 1.61 6.37 17.29
N ASP A 83 2.92 6.41 16.99
CA ASP A 83 3.80 7.50 17.42
C ASP A 83 3.26 8.86 16.95
N PRO A 84 2.92 9.78 17.86
CA PRO A 84 2.39 11.06 17.47
C PRO A 84 3.39 11.98 16.75
N HIS A 85 4.69 11.68 16.80
CA HIS A 85 5.75 12.53 16.23
C HIS A 85 6.23 12.09 14.85
N ASP A 86 5.92 10.87 14.40
CA ASP A 86 6.32 10.40 13.08
C ASP A 86 5.50 11.07 11.97
N PHE A 87 6.05 12.11 11.38
CA PHE A 87 5.44 12.84 10.27
C PHE A 87 5.74 12.24 8.90
N SER A 88 6.60 11.24 8.82
CA SER A 88 7.11 10.73 7.55
C SER A 88 6.00 10.15 6.67
N THR A 89 6.25 10.04 5.38
CA THR A 89 5.37 9.30 4.48
C THR A 89 5.61 7.80 4.59
N TYR A 90 6.82 7.38 4.95
CA TYR A 90 7.22 5.97 4.99
C TYR A 90 6.52 5.19 6.11
N THR A 91 6.44 5.74 7.32
CA THR A 91 5.86 5.07 8.50
C THR A 91 4.89 5.95 9.30
N GLY A 92 4.76 7.22 8.93
CA GLY A 92 4.08 8.22 9.72
C GLY A 92 2.75 8.73 9.16
N TRP A 93 2.30 9.84 9.76
CA TRP A 93 0.99 10.45 9.49
C TRP A 93 0.81 10.91 8.04
N THR A 94 1.89 11.27 7.34
CA THR A 94 1.80 11.65 5.92
C THR A 94 1.48 10.45 5.04
N GLY A 95 1.97 9.25 5.38
CA GLY A 95 1.65 8.02 4.65
C GLY A 95 0.17 7.70 4.72
N ILE A 96 -0.43 7.91 5.89
CA ILE A 96 -1.88 7.75 6.11
C ILE A 96 -2.66 8.81 5.31
N ALA A 97 -2.20 10.07 5.31
CA ALA A 97 -2.83 11.11 4.48
C ALA A 97 -2.79 10.77 2.99
N LEU A 98 -1.66 10.24 2.50
CA LEU A 98 -1.49 9.82 1.12
C LEU A 98 -2.42 8.65 0.76
N LEU A 99 -2.61 7.68 1.67
CA LEU A 99 -3.58 6.61 1.51
C LEU A 99 -5.01 7.16 1.35
N TYR A 100 -5.42 8.09 2.21
CA TYR A 100 -6.75 8.70 2.11
C TYR A 100 -6.95 9.54 0.85
N LEU A 101 -5.89 10.25 0.40
CA LEU A 101 -5.91 10.94 -0.88
C LEU A 101 -6.09 9.96 -2.05
N GLN A 102 -5.46 8.80 -1.99
CA GLN A 102 -5.63 7.73 -2.98
C GLN A 102 -7.04 7.14 -2.94
N LEU A 103 -7.59 6.90 -1.75
CA LEU A 103 -8.98 6.44 -1.57
C LEU A 103 -9.97 7.43 -2.18
N HIS A 104 -9.80 8.72 -1.93
CA HIS A 104 -10.61 9.76 -2.59
C HIS A 104 -10.47 9.72 -4.11
N ARG A 105 -9.25 9.52 -4.64
CA ARG A 105 -9.04 9.44 -6.10
C ARG A 105 -9.85 8.31 -6.75
N VAL A 106 -9.97 7.17 -6.08
CA VAL A 106 -10.70 5.99 -6.63
C VAL A 106 -12.18 5.99 -6.31
N SER A 107 -12.61 6.46 -5.12
CA SER A 107 -14.01 6.43 -4.69
C SER A 107 -14.77 7.74 -4.95
N GLN A 108 -14.05 8.84 -5.16
CA GLN A 108 -14.59 10.22 -5.25
C GLN A 108 -15.35 10.67 -3.98
N GLU A 109 -15.20 9.97 -2.86
CA GLU A 109 -15.86 10.36 -1.61
C GLU A 109 -15.14 11.52 -0.94
N ALA A 110 -15.88 12.60 -0.64
CA ALA A 110 -15.33 13.80 0.00
C ALA A 110 -14.81 13.53 1.43
N ALA A 111 -15.39 12.56 2.14
CA ALA A 111 -14.97 12.18 3.49
C ALA A 111 -13.50 11.71 3.51
N HIS A 112 -13.06 10.95 2.50
CA HIS A 112 -11.65 10.54 2.38
C HIS A 112 -10.72 11.74 2.19
N LEU A 113 -11.13 12.73 1.40
CA LEU A 113 -10.33 13.94 1.20
C LEU A 113 -10.20 14.77 2.48
N GLN A 114 -11.27 14.87 3.27
CA GLN A 114 -11.23 15.53 4.58
C GLN A 114 -10.32 14.78 5.56
N ARG A 115 -10.40 13.44 5.61
CA ARG A 115 -9.49 12.63 6.42
C ARG A 115 -8.03 12.81 6.02
N ALA A 116 -7.72 12.89 4.72
CA ALA A 116 -6.38 13.20 4.24
C ALA A 116 -5.88 14.55 4.76
N LEU A 117 -6.74 15.58 4.77
CA LEU A 117 -6.42 16.90 5.29
C LEU A 117 -6.10 16.85 6.80
N ASP A 118 -6.88 16.13 7.59
CA ASP A 118 -6.67 16.02 9.04
C ASP A 118 -5.30 15.40 9.36
N TYR A 119 -4.95 14.31 8.67
CA TYR A 119 -3.67 13.63 8.88
C TYR A 119 -2.48 14.45 8.39
N VAL A 120 -2.57 15.10 7.22
CA VAL A 120 -1.44 15.90 6.73
C VAL A 120 -1.25 17.17 7.57
N LYS A 121 -2.33 17.81 8.05
CA LYS A 121 -2.22 18.93 8.99
C LYS A 121 -1.53 18.54 10.29
N ARG A 122 -1.72 17.31 10.75
CA ARG A 122 -0.97 16.78 11.89
C ARG A 122 0.53 16.67 11.58
N ALA A 123 0.89 16.09 10.44
CA ALA A 123 2.28 15.93 10.01
C ALA A 123 3.00 17.28 9.79
N MET A 124 2.29 18.29 9.28
CA MET A 124 2.82 19.63 9.01
C MET A 124 3.28 20.39 10.27
N ARG A 125 2.86 19.98 11.49
CA ARG A 125 3.25 20.63 12.75
C ARG A 125 4.64 20.24 13.24
N THR A 126 5.24 19.18 12.70
CA THR A 126 6.48 18.58 13.20
C THR A 126 7.63 18.64 12.18
N LEU A 127 7.45 19.42 11.11
CA LEU A 127 8.50 19.76 10.15
C LEU A 127 9.70 20.39 10.86
N ASN A 128 10.90 20.03 10.41
CA ASN A 128 12.14 20.41 11.09
C ASN A 128 13.32 20.74 10.16
N GLY A 129 13.15 20.61 8.84
CA GLY A 129 14.15 20.93 7.83
C GLY A 129 15.36 20.00 7.76
N ARG A 130 15.41 18.89 8.52
CA ARG A 130 16.59 18.01 8.56
C ARG A 130 16.65 17.02 7.41
N LYS A 131 15.50 16.61 6.87
CA LYS A 131 15.37 15.62 5.78
C LYS A 131 14.49 16.22 4.69
N VAL A 132 14.85 15.98 3.43
CA VAL A 132 14.23 16.66 2.27
C VAL A 132 13.49 15.73 1.31
N THR A 133 13.52 14.42 1.56
CA THR A 133 12.92 13.43 0.65
C THR A 133 11.42 13.27 0.89
N PHE A 134 10.67 12.87 -0.14
CA PHE A 134 9.23 12.58 0.01
C PHE A 134 8.92 11.51 1.07
N LEU A 135 9.69 10.43 1.14
CA LEU A 135 9.40 9.33 2.06
C LEU A 135 9.72 9.67 3.52
N CYS A 136 10.87 10.27 3.78
CA CYS A 136 11.43 10.39 5.13
C CYS A 136 11.61 11.84 5.61
N GLY A 137 11.24 12.83 4.81
CA GLY A 137 11.53 14.24 5.08
C GLY A 137 10.37 15.17 4.75
N ASP A 138 10.63 16.47 4.87
CA ASP A 138 9.62 17.53 4.86
C ASP A 138 8.92 17.66 3.50
N ALA A 139 9.57 17.24 2.41
CA ALA A 139 8.93 17.21 1.08
C ALA A 139 7.71 16.29 1.02
N GLY A 140 7.61 15.26 1.86
CA GLY A 140 6.44 14.39 1.94
C GLY A 140 5.19 15.17 2.39
N PRO A 141 5.16 15.63 3.65
CA PRO A 141 4.04 16.42 4.16
C PRO A 141 3.75 17.64 3.30
N LEU A 142 4.76 18.40 2.86
CA LEU A 142 4.58 19.60 2.04
C LEU A 142 3.88 19.29 0.71
N ALA A 143 4.35 18.27 -0.03
CA ALA A 143 3.77 17.91 -1.32
C ALA A 143 2.35 17.34 -1.17
N VAL A 144 2.12 16.47 -0.19
CA VAL A 144 0.78 15.90 0.07
C VAL A 144 -0.18 17.00 0.51
N CYS A 145 0.25 17.91 1.38
CA CYS A 145 -0.57 19.01 1.88
C CYS A 145 -0.96 19.96 0.74
N ALA A 146 -0.01 20.32 -0.13
CA ALA A 146 -0.26 21.16 -1.29
C ALA A 146 -1.35 20.59 -2.20
N VAL A 147 -1.29 19.28 -2.50
CA VAL A 147 -2.26 18.59 -3.36
C VAL A 147 -3.64 18.46 -2.70
N VAL A 148 -3.68 18.14 -1.41
CA VAL A 148 -4.95 18.06 -0.66
C VAL A 148 -5.64 19.42 -0.64
N HIS A 149 -4.92 20.49 -0.32
CA HIS A 149 -5.46 21.86 -0.35
C HIS A 149 -5.91 22.27 -1.75
N HIS A 150 -5.14 21.93 -2.79
CA HIS A 150 -5.54 22.19 -4.17
C HIS A 150 -6.87 21.51 -4.52
N LYS A 151 -7.06 20.23 -4.17
CA LYS A 151 -8.32 19.49 -4.39
C LYS A 151 -9.50 20.04 -3.60
N LEU A 152 -9.24 20.72 -2.48
CA LEU A 152 -10.27 21.40 -1.69
C LEU A 152 -10.53 22.84 -2.16
N ASN A 153 -9.88 23.30 -3.24
CA ASN A 153 -9.93 24.67 -3.73
C ASN A 153 -9.35 25.71 -2.76
N ASN A 154 -8.46 25.29 -1.86
CA ASN A 154 -7.74 26.17 -0.93
C ASN A 154 -6.41 26.61 -1.54
N THR A 155 -6.47 27.48 -2.56
CA THR A 155 -5.28 27.88 -3.34
C THR A 155 -4.19 28.54 -2.49
N ALA A 156 -4.56 29.34 -1.49
CA ALA A 156 -3.60 30.03 -0.62
C ALA A 156 -2.70 29.04 0.16
N ASP A 157 -3.33 28.11 0.89
CA ASP A 157 -2.61 27.09 1.67
C ASP A 157 -1.80 26.14 0.76
N SER A 158 -2.33 25.86 -0.44
CA SER A 158 -1.62 25.05 -1.44
C SER A 158 -0.32 25.73 -1.89
N GLN A 159 -0.36 27.03 -2.18
CA GLN A 159 0.83 27.81 -2.56
C GLN A 159 1.80 28.00 -1.39
N ASP A 160 1.30 28.19 -0.17
CA ASP A 160 2.15 28.25 1.04
C ASP A 160 3.01 26.99 1.16
N CYS A 161 2.41 25.80 1.00
CA CYS A 161 3.14 24.53 1.02
C CYS A 161 4.21 24.42 -0.07
N LEU A 162 4.00 25.03 -1.25
CA LEU A 162 4.96 25.00 -2.36
C LEU A 162 6.12 25.99 -2.18
N SER A 163 5.93 27.02 -1.35
CA SER A 163 6.91 28.08 -1.11
C SER A 163 7.95 27.76 -0.03
N ARG A 164 7.73 26.68 0.74
CA ARG A 164 8.58 26.24 1.86
C ARG A 164 9.54 25.15 1.42
#